data_AF-A0A925D404-F1
#
_entry.id   AF-A0A925D404-F1
#
_cell.length_a   1.000
_cell.length_b   1.000
_cell.length_c   1.000
_cell.angle_alpha   90.00
_cell.angle_beta   90.00
_cell.angle_gamma   90.00
#
_symmetry.space_group_name_H-M   'P 1'
#
loop_
_entity.id
_entity.type
_entity.pdbx_description
1 polymer ?
#
loop_
_entity_poly.entity_id
_entity_poly.type
_entity_poly.pdbx_seq_one_letter_code
_entity_poly.pdbx_strand_id
1 'polypeptide(L)'
;MTFADIDDILDYIYSVSELTTVHFRWRPSLPDPGDDMILDLAVASQSSFIVTFNARDFTGTQAFGTTACSPREFLDSQELLT
;
A
#
# COMPACT_ATOMS: atom_id res chain seq x y z
N MET A 1 2.37 -13.84 -21.05
CA MET A 1 1.87 -14.14 -19.72
C MET A 1 0.98 -15.36 -19.79
N THR A 2 1.51 -16.48 -19.33
CA THR A 2 0.78 -17.69 -19.01
C THR A 2 0.23 -17.61 -17.58
N PHE A 3 -0.61 -18.55 -17.15
CA PHE A 3 -1.02 -18.64 -15.75
C PHE A 3 0.17 -18.93 -14.83
N ALA A 4 1.13 -19.74 -15.27
CA ALA A 4 2.36 -19.99 -14.52
C ALA A 4 3.18 -18.70 -14.32
N ASP A 5 3.25 -17.84 -15.35
CA ASP A 5 3.94 -16.55 -15.22
C ASP A 5 3.27 -15.63 -14.17
N ILE A 6 1.95 -15.76 -13.97
CA ILE A 6 1.21 -15.00 -12.94
C ILE A 6 1.53 -15.55 -11.55
N ASP A 7 1.49 -16.87 -11.39
CA ASP A 7 1.80 -17.55 -10.13
C ASP A 7 3.23 -17.24 -9.68
N ASP A 8 4.21 -17.30 -10.58
CA ASP A 8 5.61 -16.97 -10.28
C ASP A 8 5.77 -15.54 -9.73
N ILE A 9 5.03 -14.57 -10.29
CA ILE A 9 5.07 -13.18 -9.83
C ILE A 9 4.40 -13.03 -8.46
N LEU A 10 3.26 -13.68 -8.24
CA LEU A 10 2.55 -13.65 -6.96
C LEU A 10 3.37 -14.31 -5.85
N ASP A 11 3.97 -15.46 -6.13
CA ASP A 11 4.85 -16.18 -5.21
C ASP A 11 6.08 -15.35 -4.86
N TYR A 12 6.68 -14.67 -5.85
CA TYR A 12 7.78 -13.75 -5.60
C TYR A 12 7.35 -12.60 -4.67
N ILE A 13 6.25 -11.90 -4.97
CA ILE A 13 5.73 -10.80 -4.14
C ILE A 13 5.47 -11.30 -2.72
N TYR A 14 4.85 -12.47 -2.57
CA TYR A 14 4.58 -13.07 -1.26
C TYR A 14 5.89 -13.38 -0.51
N SER A 15 6.89 -13.94 -1.18
CA SER A 15 8.17 -14.31 -0.57
C SER A 15 8.96 -13.13 0.00
N VAL A 16 8.79 -11.94 -0.55
CA VAL A 16 9.45 -10.70 -0.10
C VAL A 16 8.56 -9.83 0.79
N SER A 17 7.31 -10.24 1.03
CA SER A 17 6.35 -9.49 1.84
C SER A 17 6.46 -9.82 3.33
N GLU A 18 6.05 -8.87 4.17
CA GLU A 18 5.91 -9.09 5.61
C GLU A 18 4.45 -9.36 5.98
N LEU A 19 4.18 -10.53 6.56
CA LEU A 19 2.84 -10.89 7.01
C LEU A 19 2.45 -10.05 8.24
N THR A 20 1.57 -9.09 8.03
CA THR A 20 1.12 -8.15 9.07
C THR A 20 -0.28 -8.50 9.58
N THR A 21 -0.43 -8.59 10.90
CA THR A 21 -1.75 -8.77 11.52
C THR A 21 -2.38 -7.40 11.82
N VAL A 22 -3.61 -7.20 11.36
CA VAL A 22 -4.38 -5.96 11.60
C VAL A 22 -5.26 -6.13 12.84
N HIS A 23 -4.95 -5.38 13.90
CA HIS A 23 -5.66 -5.47 15.19
C HIS A 23 -6.79 -4.45 15.38
N PHE A 24 -6.75 -3.34 14.64
CA PHE A 24 -7.71 -2.24 14.74
C PHE A 24 -8.24 -1.87 13.36
N ARG A 25 -9.46 -1.32 13.32
CA ARG A 25 -10.10 -0.83 12.11
C ARG A 25 -10.51 0.62 12.32
N TRP A 26 -10.13 1.50 11.41
CA TRP A 26 -10.32 2.94 11.57
C TRP A 26 -11.51 3.49 10.77
N ARG A 27 -12.49 2.64 10.43
CA ARG A 27 -13.51 2.95 9.42
C ARG A 27 -14.69 3.79 9.94
N PRO A 28 -15.25 4.70 9.13
CA PRO A 28 -14.73 5.13 7.82
C PRO A 28 -13.60 6.16 7.98
N SER A 29 -12.46 5.94 7.34
CA SER A 29 -11.34 6.90 7.31
C SER A 29 -11.10 7.49 5.93
N LEU A 30 -11.39 6.74 4.88
CA LEU A 30 -11.23 7.17 3.49
C LEU A 30 -12.56 7.55 2.83
N PRO A 31 -12.52 8.32 1.72
CA PRO A 31 -13.69 8.61 0.89
C PRO A 31 -14.41 7.35 0.37
N ASP A 32 -13.66 6.31 -0.02
CA ASP A 32 -14.20 4.99 -0.35
C ASP A 32 -13.97 4.03 0.84
N PRO A 33 -15.04 3.61 1.55
CA PRO A 33 -14.92 2.64 2.65
C PRO A 33 -14.37 1.27 2.24
N GLY A 34 -14.39 0.92 0.94
CA GLY A 34 -13.76 -0.28 0.41
C GLY A 34 -12.24 -0.27 0.54
N ASP A 35 -11.63 0.91 0.47
CA ASP A 35 -10.18 1.10 0.51
C ASP A 35 -9.62 1.16 1.94
N ASP A 36 -10.49 1.33 2.95
CA ASP A 36 -10.06 1.41 4.35
C ASP A 36 -9.25 0.17 4.79
N MET A 37 -9.48 -1.01 4.19
CA MET A 37 -8.68 -2.19 4.52
C MET A 37 -7.20 -2.06 4.15
N ILE A 38 -6.89 -1.28 3.11
CA ILE A 38 -5.52 -1.01 2.69
C ILE A 38 -4.89 -0.01 3.65
N LEU A 39 -5.63 1.01 4.09
CA LEU A 39 -5.17 1.94 5.12
C LEU A 39 -4.93 1.22 6.46
N ASP A 40 -5.88 0.38 6.90
CA ASP A 40 -5.74 -0.41 8.13
C ASP A 40 -4.45 -1.25 8.11
N LEU A 41 -4.14 -1.88 6.97
CA LEU A 41 -2.90 -2.64 6.77
C LEU A 41 -1.66 -1.74 6.82
N ALA A 42 -1.65 -0.63 6.07
CA ALA A 42 -0.51 0.29 6.02
C ALA A 42 -0.16 0.84 7.39
N VAL A 43 -1.16 1.12 8.24
CA VAL A 43 -0.96 1.56 9.62
C VAL A 43 -0.41 0.43 10.48
N ALA A 44 -0.96 -0.78 10.36
CA ALA A 44 -0.51 -1.94 11.13
C ALA A 44 0.95 -2.33 10.79
N SER A 45 1.34 -2.23 9.52
CA SER A 45 2.70 -2.53 9.06
C SER A 45 3.66 -1.34 9.18
N GLN A 46 3.19 -0.18 9.64
CA GLN A 46 3.96 1.06 9.70
C GLN A 46 4.56 1.47 8.33
N SER A 47 3.87 1.13 7.25
CA SER A 47 4.31 1.47 5.89
C SER A 47 4.28 2.97 5.68
N SER A 48 5.42 3.56 5.30
CA SER A 48 5.49 4.99 5.00
C SER A 48 4.69 5.40 3.76
N PHE A 49 4.45 4.45 2.84
CA PHE A 49 3.78 4.72 1.58
C PHE A 49 2.69 3.70 1.24
N ILE A 50 1.62 4.17 0.61
CA ILE A 50 0.66 3.37 -0.16
C ILE A 50 0.90 3.69 -1.63
N VAL A 51 1.50 2.75 -2.38
CA VAL A 51 1.80 2.95 -3.79
C VAL A 51 0.61 2.48 -4.63
N THR A 52 -0.06 3.40 -5.33
CA THR A 52 -1.29 3.12 -6.08
C THR A 52 -1.50 4.09 -7.25
N PHE A 53 -2.17 3.65 -8.31
CA PHE A 53 -2.62 4.54 -9.38
C PHE A 53 -3.85 5.38 -9.00
N ASN A 54 -4.51 5.07 -7.88
CA ASN A 54 -5.72 5.73 -7.40
C ASN A 54 -5.47 6.61 -6.16
N ALA A 55 -4.32 7.30 -6.10
CA ALA A 55 -3.89 8.04 -4.90
C ALA A 55 -4.92 9.06 -4.36
N ARG A 56 -5.82 9.56 -5.21
CA ARG A 56 -6.93 10.46 -4.83
C ARG A 56 -7.90 9.83 -3.81
N ASP A 57 -8.07 8.51 -3.85
CA ASP A 57 -9.00 7.77 -2.98
C ASP A 57 -8.38 7.56 -1.58
N PHE A 58 -7.08 7.84 -1.44
CA PHE A 58 -6.29 7.75 -0.21
C PHE A 58 -5.88 9.11 0.35
N THR A 59 -6.69 10.15 0.08
CA THR A 59 -6.45 11.48 0.63
C THR A 59 -6.67 11.49 2.15
N GLY A 60 -5.78 12.15 2.89
CA GLY A 60 -5.85 12.23 4.36
C GLY A 60 -5.10 11.11 5.10
N THR A 61 -4.53 10.14 4.38
CA THR A 61 -3.72 9.05 4.95
C THR A 61 -2.51 9.54 5.76
N GLN A 62 -2.02 10.75 5.51
CA GLN A 62 -0.89 11.36 6.22
C GLN A 62 -1.18 11.53 7.72
N ALA A 63 -2.45 11.68 8.11
CA ALA A 63 -2.86 11.73 9.52
C ALA A 63 -2.55 10.42 10.27
N PHE A 64 -2.36 9.32 9.54
CA PHE A 64 -2.04 8.00 10.06
C PHE A 64 -0.56 7.63 9.88
N GLY A 65 0.29 8.58 9.44
CA GLY A 65 1.72 8.35 9.26
C GLY A 65 2.11 7.64 7.95
N THR A 66 1.18 7.52 7.00
CA THR A 66 1.44 6.94 5.67
C THR A 66 1.02 7.90 4.56
N THR A 67 1.69 7.86 3.41
CA THR A 67 1.37 8.75 2.27
C THR A 67 1.05 7.93 1.02
N ALA A 68 -0.10 8.21 0.41
CA ALA A 68 -0.40 7.64 -0.90
C ALA A 68 0.35 8.37 -2.02
N CYS A 69 0.93 7.61 -2.95
CA CYS A 69 1.64 8.13 -4.12
C CYS A 69 1.50 7.18 -5.31
N SER A 70 1.74 7.69 -6.52
CA SER A 70 1.82 6.87 -7.72
C SER A 70 3.13 6.06 -7.77
N PRO A 71 3.18 4.93 -8.51
CA PRO A 71 4.42 4.18 -8.68
C PRO A 71 5.59 5.01 -9.22
N ARG A 72 5.32 5.97 -10.11
CA ARG A 72 6.34 6.90 -10.62
C ARG A 72 6.91 7.76 -9.50
N GLU A 73 6.04 8.45 -8.76
CA GLU A 73 6.46 9.31 -7.64
C GLU A 73 7.22 8.51 -6.57
N PHE A 74 6.80 7.28 -6.30
CA PHE A 74 7.52 6.39 -5.39
C PHE A 74 8.95 6.12 -5.88
N LEU A 75 9.12 5.69 -7.13
CA LEU A 75 10.46 5.41 -7.68
C LEU A 75 11.35 6.66 -7.72
N ASP A 76 10.80 7.79 -8.14
CA ASP A 76 11.52 9.08 -8.14
C ASP A 76 11.98 9.45 -6.71
N SER A 77 11.19 9.12 -5.67
CA SER A 77 11.56 9.36 -4.28
C SER A 77 12.69 8.44 -3.77
N GLN A 78 12.80 7.22 -4.31
CA GLN A 78 13.83 6.25 -3.91
C GLN A 78 15.18 6.55 -4.55
N GLU A 79 15.19 7.09 -5.77
CA GLU A 79 16.43 7.54 -6.43
C GLU A 79 17.10 8.70 -5.68
N LEU A 80 16.32 9.53 -4.97
CA LEU A 80 16.84 10.63 -4.14
C LEU A 80 17.46 10.17 -2.81
N LEU A 81 17.24 8.91 -2.41
CA LEU A 81 17.79 8.31 -1.19
C LEU A 81 19.05 7.47 -1.45
N THR A 82 19.48 7.34 -2.71
CA THR A 82 20.67 6.60 -3.15
C THR A 82 21.80 7.57 -3.50
#